data_AF-A0A925GP19-F1
#
_entry.id   AF-A0A925GP19-F1
#
_cell.length_a   1.000
_cell.length_b   1.000
_cell.length_c   1.000
_cell.angle_alpha   90.00
_cell.angle_beta   90.00
_cell.angle_gamma   90.00
#
_symmetry.space_group_name_H-M   'P 1'
#
loop_
_entity.id
_entity.type
_entity.pdbx_description
1 polymer ?
#
loop_
_entity_poly.entity_id
_entity_poly.type
_entity_poly.pdbx_seq_one_letter_code
_entity_poly.pdbx_strand_id
1 'polypeptide(L)'
;MQPVTCNPSHPSHCAIDFRGQRLVLLPQKAIFWEDTGSLLLSDLHLGKVSHFRKAGIAVPGAVIHRDYEVLDALLNTWAVRQLVILGDLFHSVVNAEWGLFSDWLDRHPRLSCGLVKGNHDVLPDERYRLQRIQVFGEVLRVPPFVFSHVPLAGVDEGYNLSGHLHPAVKLRGEGGQQLTLPCFYFGPARGLLPAFGHFTGRAVIRPERESRVFVVAENRVFPL
;
A
#
# COMPACT_ATOMS: atom_id res chain seq x y z
N MET A 1 14.72 21.30 -6.26
CA MET A 1 13.46 20.77 -5.68
C MET A 1 12.48 20.58 -6.83
N GLN A 2 11.92 19.39 -7.00
CA GLN A 2 10.83 19.15 -7.96
C GLN A 2 9.52 19.70 -7.37
N PRO A 3 8.61 20.23 -8.20
CA PRO A 3 7.38 20.83 -7.71
C PRO A 3 6.48 19.77 -7.02
N VAL A 4 6.03 20.08 -5.81
CA VAL A 4 4.89 19.39 -5.18
C VAL A 4 3.68 20.23 -5.53
N THR A 5 2.76 19.69 -6.33
CA THR A 5 1.52 20.41 -6.66
C THR A 5 0.42 19.93 -5.73
N CYS A 6 0.21 20.67 -4.64
CA CYS A 6 -1.00 20.57 -3.83
C CYS A 6 -2.00 21.60 -4.36
N ASN A 7 -3.10 21.17 -4.98
CA ASN A 7 -4.17 22.06 -5.43
C ASN A 7 -4.72 22.87 -4.23
N PRO A 8 -4.70 24.21 -4.23
CA PRO A 8 -4.93 25.04 -3.04
C PRO A 8 -6.37 25.04 -2.48
N SER A 9 -7.33 24.37 -3.12
CA SER A 9 -8.74 24.34 -2.70
C SER A 9 -9.19 23.05 -1.98
N HIS A 10 -8.24 22.31 -1.38
CA HIS A 10 -8.36 21.01 -0.69
C HIS A 10 -8.20 19.76 -1.57
N PRO A 11 -7.00 19.15 -1.63
CA PRO A 11 -6.84 17.80 -2.12
C PRO A 11 -6.68 16.85 -0.92
N SER A 12 -7.49 15.80 -0.90
CA SER A 12 -7.37 14.65 0.01
C SER A 12 -6.09 13.83 -0.24
N HIS A 13 -5.42 14.06 -1.37
CA HIS A 13 -4.24 13.35 -1.84
C HIS A 13 -3.09 14.33 -2.16
N CYS A 14 -1.87 13.82 -2.34
CA CYS A 14 -0.70 14.61 -2.70
C CYS A 14 -0.06 14.07 -3.98
N ALA A 15 0.02 14.88 -5.04
CA ALA A 15 0.68 14.50 -6.29
C ALA A 15 2.15 14.91 -6.27
N ILE A 16 3.03 13.99 -6.64
CA ILE A 16 4.46 14.21 -6.75
C ILE A 16 4.98 13.79 -8.12
N ASP A 17 5.85 14.63 -8.68
CA ASP A 17 6.75 14.20 -9.74
C ASP A 17 7.96 13.54 -9.08
N PHE A 18 8.24 12.30 -9.45
CA PHE A 18 9.34 11.53 -8.90
C PHE A 18 9.93 10.61 -9.97
N ARG A 19 11.25 10.73 -10.19
CA ARG A 19 11.97 9.99 -11.26
C ARG A 19 11.31 10.12 -12.65
N GLY A 20 10.71 11.27 -12.94
CA GLY A 20 10.03 11.54 -14.22
C GLY A 20 8.67 10.85 -14.37
N GLN A 21 8.09 10.37 -13.27
CA GLN A 21 6.76 9.76 -13.22
C GLN A 21 5.87 10.52 -12.26
N ARG A 22 4.57 10.57 -12.57
CA ARG A 22 3.58 11.22 -11.72
C ARG A 22 2.91 10.21 -10.78
N LEU A 23 3.18 10.38 -9.48
CA LEU A 23 2.66 9.53 -8.41
C LEU A 23 1.68 10.32 -7.54
N VAL A 24 0.46 9.81 -7.38
CA VAL A 24 -0.56 10.40 -6.51
C VAL A 24 -0.65 9.58 -5.23
N LEU A 25 -0.24 10.19 -4.12
CA LEU A 25 -0.26 9.59 -2.80
C LEU A 25 -1.64 9.77 -2.17
N LEU A 26 -2.31 8.66 -1.88
CA LEU A 26 -3.70 8.63 -1.44
C LEU A 26 -3.82 8.45 0.08
N PRO A 27 -4.83 9.05 0.73
CA PRO A 27 -5.03 8.90 2.17
C PRO A 27 -5.45 7.49 2.57
N GLN A 28 -5.91 6.69 1.60
CA GLN A 28 -6.15 5.25 1.73
C GLN A 28 -4.87 4.41 1.83
N LYS A 29 -3.68 5.04 1.91
CA LYS A 29 -2.37 4.36 2.02
C LYS A 29 -2.03 3.56 0.75
N ALA A 30 -2.36 4.13 -0.40
CA ALA A 30 -2.03 3.63 -1.73
C ALA A 30 -1.38 4.73 -2.58
N ILE A 31 -0.69 4.33 -3.64
CA ILE A 31 -0.15 5.25 -4.65
C ILE A 31 -0.86 4.96 -5.98
N PHE A 32 -1.46 5.97 -6.59
CA PHE A 32 -1.90 5.88 -7.97
C PHE A 32 -0.79 6.40 -8.90
N TRP A 33 -0.26 5.54 -9.74
CA TRP A 33 0.74 5.88 -10.76
C TRP A 33 0.04 6.19 -12.07
N GLU A 34 -0.07 7.47 -12.40
CA GLU A 34 -0.94 7.97 -13.47
C GLU A 34 -0.57 7.40 -14.84
N ASP A 35 0.73 7.40 -15.17
CA ASP A 35 1.23 7.00 -16.50
C ASP A 35 0.87 5.55 -16.86
N THR A 36 0.79 4.68 -15.86
CA THR A 36 0.49 3.25 -16.05
C THR A 36 -0.93 2.87 -15.66
N GLY A 37 -1.69 3.80 -15.05
CA GLY A 37 -2.98 3.51 -14.42
C GLY A 37 -2.87 2.45 -13.31
N SER A 38 -1.71 2.37 -12.63
CA SER A 38 -1.47 1.39 -11.57
C SER A 38 -1.89 1.92 -10.22
N LEU A 39 -2.64 1.12 -9.45
CA LEU A 39 -2.81 1.32 -8.02
C LEU A 39 -1.81 0.44 -7.28
N LEU A 40 -0.85 1.06 -6.60
CA LEU A 40 0.17 0.39 -5.79
C LEU A 40 -0.24 0.40 -4.32
N LEU A 41 -0.25 -0.76 -3.67
CA LEU A 41 -0.50 -0.88 -2.23
C LEU A 41 0.32 -2.02 -1.63
N SER A 42 0.42 -2.07 -0.31
CA SER A 42 1.14 -3.13 0.40
C SER A 42 0.39 -3.54 1.67
N ASP A 43 0.67 -4.74 2.17
CA ASP A 43 0.26 -5.15 3.52
C ASP A 43 -1.26 -5.05 3.71
N LEU A 44 -2.00 -5.68 2.79
CA LEU A 44 -3.46 -5.77 2.86
C LEU A 44 -3.89 -6.67 4.02
N HIS A 45 -3.14 -7.75 4.27
CA HIS A 45 -3.36 -8.71 5.37
C HIS A 45 -4.81 -9.21 5.45
N LEU A 46 -5.37 -9.63 4.32
CA LEU A 46 -6.71 -10.19 4.28
C LEU A 46 -6.83 -11.40 5.21
N GLY A 47 -7.92 -11.42 5.98
CA GLY A 47 -8.22 -12.45 6.98
C GLY A 47 -7.60 -12.28 8.35
N LYS A 48 -6.85 -11.19 8.59
CA LYS A 48 -6.36 -10.84 9.93
C LYS A 48 -7.48 -10.60 10.94
N VAL A 49 -8.60 -10.00 10.51
CA VAL A 49 -9.79 -9.78 11.36
C VAL A 49 -10.40 -11.09 11.83
N SER A 50 -10.60 -12.07 10.94
CA SER A 50 -11.16 -13.35 11.37
C SER A 50 -10.15 -14.18 12.18
N HIS A 51 -8.84 -14.02 11.94
CA HIS A 51 -7.83 -14.60 12.81
C HIS A 51 -7.96 -14.09 14.26
N PHE A 52 -8.09 -12.77 14.47
CA PHE A 52 -8.33 -12.20 15.80
C PHE A 52 -9.64 -12.69 16.42
N ARG A 53 -10.72 -12.80 15.63
CA ARG A 53 -12.00 -13.34 16.11
C ARG A 53 -11.90 -14.80 16.54
N LYS A 54 -11.18 -15.64 15.78
CA LYS A 54 -10.89 -17.04 16.15
C LYS A 54 -10.07 -17.13 17.43
N ALA A 55 -9.21 -16.14 17.69
CA ALA A 55 -8.48 -16.00 18.95
C ALA A 55 -9.31 -15.40 20.10
N GLY A 56 -10.63 -15.26 19.94
CA GLY A 56 -11.55 -14.79 20.99
C GLY A 56 -11.63 -13.26 21.15
N ILE A 57 -10.98 -12.48 20.28
CA ILE A 57 -11.05 -11.02 20.31
C ILE A 57 -12.34 -10.57 19.61
N ALA A 58 -13.19 -9.83 20.32
CA ALA A 58 -14.44 -9.32 19.78
C ALA A 58 -14.18 -8.20 18.75
N VAL A 59 -14.18 -8.56 17.46
CA VAL A 59 -14.11 -7.60 16.35
C VAL A 59 -15.41 -7.67 15.54
N PRO A 60 -16.10 -6.55 15.28
CA PRO A 60 -17.34 -6.56 14.49
C PRO A 60 -17.14 -7.15 13.08
N GLY A 61 -18.12 -7.90 12.59
CA GLY A 61 -18.01 -8.61 11.30
C GLY A 61 -17.89 -7.66 10.11
N ALA A 62 -18.54 -6.50 10.17
CA ALA A 62 -18.50 -5.45 9.16
C ALA A 62 -17.08 -4.95 8.86
N VAL A 63 -16.14 -5.10 9.81
CA VAL A 63 -14.74 -4.69 9.65
C VAL A 63 -14.03 -5.49 8.55
N ILE A 64 -14.47 -6.72 8.27
CA ILE A 64 -13.91 -7.58 7.21
C ILE A 64 -14.11 -6.95 5.82
N HIS A 65 -15.22 -6.22 5.61
CA HIS A 65 -15.56 -5.64 4.31
C HIS A 65 -14.93 -4.27 4.05
N ARG A 66 -14.44 -3.61 5.09
CA ARG A 66 -13.94 -2.23 5.01
C ARG A 66 -12.79 -2.06 4.01
N ASP A 67 -11.84 -2.99 3.96
CA ASP A 67 -10.73 -2.91 3.01
C ASP A 67 -11.22 -3.05 1.55
N TYR A 68 -12.25 -3.86 1.30
CA TYR A 68 -12.88 -3.99 -0.02
C TYR A 68 -13.69 -2.76 -0.42
N GLU A 69 -14.44 -2.16 0.51
CA GLU A 69 -15.16 -0.90 0.28
C GLU A 69 -14.19 0.23 -0.12
N VAL A 70 -13.03 0.28 0.55
CA VAL A 70 -11.97 1.24 0.21
C VAL A 70 -11.39 0.95 -1.17
N LEU A 71 -11.13 -0.31 -1.51
CA LEU A 71 -10.67 -0.69 -2.85
C LEU A 71 -11.70 -0.31 -3.92
N ASP A 72 -12.98 -0.63 -3.73
CA ASP A 72 -14.06 -0.29 -4.65
C ASP A 72 -14.16 1.23 -4.85
N ALA A 73 -14.08 2.01 -3.77
CA ALA A 73 -14.05 3.46 -3.85
C ALA A 73 -12.85 3.98 -4.66
N LEU A 74 -11.67 3.39 -4.49
CA LEU A 74 -10.47 3.75 -5.25
C LEU A 74 -10.61 3.39 -6.74
N LEU A 75 -11.10 2.20 -7.07
CA LEU A 75 -11.32 1.76 -8.45
C LEU A 75 -12.39 2.60 -9.16
N ASN A 76 -13.38 3.11 -8.43
CA ASN A 76 -14.43 3.97 -8.99
C ASN A 76 -13.99 5.43 -9.15
N THR A 77 -13.07 5.90 -8.29
CA THR A 77 -12.60 7.29 -8.31
C THR A 77 -11.44 7.50 -9.27
N TRP A 78 -10.55 6.51 -9.37
CA TRP A 78 -9.33 6.57 -10.15
C TRP A 78 -9.43 5.65 -11.35
N ALA A 79 -8.86 6.04 -12.48
CA ALA A 79 -8.84 5.22 -13.70
C ALA A 79 -7.84 4.06 -13.60
N VAL A 80 -8.03 3.20 -12.59
CA VAL A 80 -7.17 2.07 -12.28
C VAL A 80 -7.37 0.97 -13.32
N ARG A 81 -6.28 0.59 -13.97
CA ARG A 81 -6.22 -0.51 -14.94
C ARG A 81 -5.57 -1.74 -14.34
N GLN A 82 -4.66 -1.54 -13.41
CA GLN A 82 -3.94 -2.61 -12.74
C GLN A 82 -3.77 -2.33 -11.24
N LEU A 83 -3.96 -3.37 -10.44
CA LEU A 83 -3.65 -3.40 -9.02
C LEU A 83 -2.31 -4.11 -8.84
N VAL A 84 -1.34 -3.45 -8.21
CA VAL A 84 -0.03 -4.04 -7.91
C VAL A 84 0.16 -4.07 -6.39
N ILE A 85 0.21 -5.29 -5.85
CA ILE A 85 0.28 -5.56 -4.42
C ILE A 85 1.73 -5.88 -4.06
N LEU A 86 2.34 -5.06 -3.21
CA LEU A 86 3.72 -5.17 -2.76
C LEU A 86 3.85 -6.09 -1.55
N GLY A 87 3.25 -7.27 -1.66
CA GLY A 87 3.31 -8.34 -0.68
C GLY A 87 2.33 -8.23 0.48
N ASP A 88 2.28 -9.33 1.23
CA ASP A 88 1.42 -9.56 2.39
C ASP A 88 -0.06 -9.32 2.05
N LEU A 89 -0.50 -10.02 1.00
CA LEU A 89 -1.91 -10.05 0.58
C LEU A 89 -2.77 -10.80 1.60
N PHE A 90 -2.31 -11.98 2.04
CA PHE A 90 -3.01 -12.83 3.00
C PHE A 90 -2.18 -13.08 4.26
N HIS A 91 -2.83 -13.38 5.39
CA HIS A 91 -2.13 -13.49 6.67
C HIS A 91 -1.31 -14.79 6.89
N SER A 92 -1.53 -15.90 6.15
CA SER A 92 -0.63 -17.10 6.16
C SER A 92 -1.25 -18.35 5.53
N VAL A 93 -2.58 -18.49 5.52
CA VAL A 93 -3.26 -19.72 5.08
C VAL A 93 -4.51 -19.41 4.27
N VAL A 94 -4.90 -20.35 3.40
CA VAL A 94 -6.21 -20.30 2.77
C VAL A 94 -7.28 -20.33 3.84
N ASN A 95 -8.14 -19.32 3.82
CA ASN A 95 -9.26 -19.14 4.73
C ASN A 95 -10.48 -18.65 3.93
N ALA A 96 -11.58 -18.34 4.61
CA ALA A 96 -12.80 -17.85 3.97
C ALA A 96 -12.53 -16.54 3.18
N GLU A 97 -11.49 -15.80 3.56
CA GLU A 97 -11.11 -14.53 2.99
C GLU A 97 -10.40 -14.65 1.64
N TRP A 98 -9.83 -15.82 1.33
CA TRP A 98 -9.47 -16.17 -0.04
C TRP A 98 -10.70 -16.14 -0.96
N GLY A 99 -11.81 -16.74 -0.50
CA GLY A 99 -13.07 -16.74 -1.24
C GLY A 99 -13.58 -15.33 -1.47
N LEU A 100 -13.61 -14.50 -0.41
CA LEU A 100 -14.02 -13.10 -0.52
C LEU A 100 -13.16 -12.29 -1.50
N PHE A 101 -11.84 -12.49 -1.50
CA PHE A 101 -10.96 -11.79 -2.44
C PHE A 101 -11.16 -12.28 -3.88
N SER A 102 -11.34 -13.59 -4.07
CA SER A 102 -11.67 -14.17 -5.38
C SER A 102 -12.96 -13.59 -5.92
N ASP A 103 -14.04 -13.62 -5.13
CA ASP A 103 -15.34 -13.08 -5.51
C ASP A 103 -15.28 -11.57 -5.79
N TRP A 104 -14.48 -10.83 -4.99
CA TRP A 104 -14.21 -9.42 -5.26
C TRP A 104 -13.54 -9.24 -6.61
N LEU A 105 -12.45 -9.94 -6.90
CA LEU A 105 -11.72 -9.80 -8.15
C LEU A 105 -12.55 -10.22 -9.37
N ASP A 106 -13.41 -11.22 -9.24
CA ASP A 106 -14.34 -11.67 -10.29
C ASP A 106 -15.39 -10.60 -10.64
N ARG A 107 -15.77 -9.72 -9.69
CA ARG A 107 -16.61 -8.54 -9.97
C ARG A 107 -15.86 -7.44 -10.74
N HIS A 108 -14.53 -7.51 -10.85
CA HIS A 108 -13.70 -6.57 -11.59
C HIS A 108 -12.93 -7.26 -12.74
N PRO A 109 -13.62 -7.87 -13.72
CA PRO A 109 -12.98 -8.73 -14.73
C PRO A 109 -11.99 -8.00 -15.65
N ARG A 110 -12.05 -6.67 -15.72
CA ARG A 110 -11.13 -5.82 -16.50
C ARG A 110 -9.90 -5.35 -15.72
N LEU A 111 -9.88 -5.57 -14.40
CA LEU A 111 -8.74 -5.21 -13.56
C LEU A 111 -7.67 -6.29 -13.68
N SER A 112 -6.46 -5.90 -14.08
CA SER A 112 -5.27 -6.74 -13.95
C SER A 112 -4.80 -6.71 -12.50
N CYS A 113 -4.48 -7.87 -11.92
CA CYS A 113 -3.99 -7.95 -10.54
C CYS A 113 -2.60 -8.60 -10.53
N GLY A 114 -1.65 -7.92 -9.91
CA GLY A 114 -0.26 -8.34 -9.76
C GLY A 114 0.15 -8.43 -8.30
N LEU A 115 0.94 -9.44 -7.96
CA LEU A 115 1.48 -9.67 -6.62
C LEU A 115 2.99 -9.85 -6.68
N VAL A 116 3.71 -8.96 -5.98
CA VAL A 116 5.09 -9.19 -5.56
C VAL A 116 5.02 -9.88 -4.19
N LYS A 117 5.54 -11.09 -4.04
CA LYS A 117 5.30 -11.90 -2.84
C LYS A 117 5.95 -11.28 -1.61
N GLY A 118 5.16 -11.18 -0.55
CA GLY A 118 5.64 -10.91 0.81
C GLY A 118 5.93 -12.18 1.59
N ASN A 119 6.43 -12.02 2.81
CA ASN A 119 6.79 -13.14 3.66
C ASN A 119 5.57 -13.90 4.22
N HIS A 120 4.38 -13.29 4.21
CA HIS A 120 3.13 -13.98 4.55
C HIS A 120 2.46 -14.67 3.35
N ASP A 121 2.88 -14.38 2.11
CA ASP A 121 2.31 -14.94 0.88
C ASP A 121 2.86 -16.34 0.55
N VAL A 122 2.74 -17.26 1.50
CA VAL A 122 3.37 -18.60 1.47
C VAL A 122 2.67 -19.61 0.55
N LEU A 123 1.52 -19.26 -0.02
CA LEU A 123 0.78 -20.16 -0.91
C LEU A 123 1.56 -20.43 -2.22
N PRO A 124 1.36 -21.62 -2.83
CA PRO A 124 1.91 -21.91 -4.15
C PRO A 124 1.42 -20.90 -5.19
N ASP A 125 2.31 -20.47 -6.09
CA ASP A 125 1.99 -19.47 -7.10
C ASP A 125 0.80 -19.86 -8.01
N GLU A 126 0.65 -21.15 -8.29
CA GLU A 126 -0.48 -21.69 -9.05
C GLU A 126 -1.83 -21.28 -8.44
N ARG A 127 -1.90 -21.23 -7.10
CA ARG A 127 -3.12 -20.83 -6.42
C ARG A 127 -3.48 -19.38 -6.71
N TYR A 128 -2.52 -18.47 -6.76
CA TYR A 128 -2.79 -17.08 -7.16
C TYR A 128 -3.16 -16.98 -8.65
N ARG A 129 -2.49 -17.75 -9.52
CA ARG A 129 -2.75 -17.74 -10.97
C ARG A 129 -4.15 -18.22 -11.33
N LEU A 130 -4.68 -19.23 -10.62
CA LEU A 130 -6.06 -19.70 -10.77
C LEU A 130 -7.10 -18.58 -10.52
N GLN A 131 -6.72 -17.55 -9.76
CA GLN A 131 -7.53 -16.37 -9.44
C GLN A 131 -7.16 -15.16 -10.30
N ARG A 132 -6.47 -15.35 -11.45
CA ARG A 132 -6.02 -14.27 -12.34
C ARG A 132 -5.05 -13.28 -11.68
N ILE A 133 -4.36 -13.69 -10.63
CA ILE A 133 -3.32 -12.87 -9.99
C ILE A 133 -1.98 -13.26 -10.60
N GLN A 134 -1.32 -12.32 -11.25
CA GLN A 134 0.02 -12.49 -11.77
C GLN A 134 1.03 -12.41 -10.62
N VAL A 135 1.81 -13.47 -10.42
CA VAL A 135 2.84 -13.52 -9.37
C VAL A 135 4.20 -13.20 -9.97
N PHE A 136 4.91 -12.22 -9.40
CA PHE A 136 6.20 -11.74 -9.89
C PHE A 136 7.42 -12.26 -9.12
N GLY A 137 7.22 -13.11 -8.11
CA GLY A 137 8.28 -13.51 -7.19
C GLY A 137 8.60 -12.39 -6.19
N GLU A 138 9.86 -12.24 -5.79
CA GLU A 138 10.28 -11.28 -4.75
C GLU A 138 10.45 -9.85 -5.26
N VAL A 139 10.71 -9.67 -6.55
CA VAL A 139 11.02 -8.37 -7.16
C VAL A 139 10.34 -8.23 -8.51
N LEU A 140 9.61 -7.13 -8.70
CA LEU A 140 9.07 -6.71 -9.99
C LEU A 140 9.82 -5.46 -10.47
N ARG A 141 10.38 -5.51 -11.69
CA ARG A 141 11.08 -4.36 -12.29
C ARG A 141 10.21 -3.72 -13.37
N VAL A 142 9.85 -2.45 -13.14
CA VAL A 142 9.13 -1.63 -14.13
C VAL A 142 9.77 -0.24 -14.10
N PRO A 143 10.73 0.04 -15.00
CA PRO A 143 11.46 1.30 -14.99
C PRO A 143 10.53 2.52 -14.92
N PRO A 144 10.86 3.53 -14.09
CA PRO A 144 12.10 3.69 -13.32
C PRO A 144 12.06 3.01 -11.93
N PHE A 145 11.05 2.20 -11.63
CA PHE A 145 10.83 1.62 -10.31
C PHE A 145 11.19 0.13 -10.22
N VAL A 146 11.57 -0.27 -9.01
CA VAL A 146 11.76 -1.66 -8.62
C VAL A 146 10.86 -1.92 -7.42
N PHE A 147 9.90 -2.82 -7.56
CA PHE A 147 8.92 -3.14 -6.54
C PHE A 147 9.34 -4.40 -5.79
N SER A 148 9.33 -4.33 -4.46
CA SER A 148 9.58 -5.47 -3.58
C SER A 148 8.68 -5.39 -2.36
N HIS A 149 8.46 -6.51 -1.67
CA HIS A 149 7.79 -6.44 -0.36
C HIS A 149 8.75 -5.94 0.72
N VAL A 150 9.86 -6.67 0.91
CA VAL A 150 10.93 -6.27 1.83
C VAL A 150 11.81 -5.21 1.16
N PRO A 151 12.14 -4.10 1.86
CA PRO A 151 13.01 -3.06 1.31
C PRO A 151 14.39 -3.63 0.93
N LEU A 152 14.83 -3.36 -0.29
CA LEU A 152 16.14 -3.79 -0.76
C LEU A 152 17.24 -2.91 -0.15
N ALA A 153 18.44 -3.47 0.02
CA ALA A 153 19.62 -2.75 0.48
C ALA A 153 20.15 -1.78 -0.59
N GLY A 154 19.92 -2.11 -1.87
CA GLY A 154 20.24 -1.32 -3.04
C GLY A 154 19.68 -1.96 -4.30
N VAL A 155 19.62 -1.20 -5.38
CA VAL A 155 19.26 -1.69 -6.71
C VAL A 155 20.25 -1.12 -7.72
N ASP A 156 20.72 -1.96 -8.65
CA ASP A 156 21.69 -1.55 -9.67
C ASP A 156 21.09 -0.47 -10.60
N GLU A 157 19.82 -0.64 -10.97
CA GLU A 157 19.05 0.29 -11.78
C GLU A 157 17.66 0.52 -11.21
N GLY A 158 17.19 1.77 -11.30
CA GLY A 158 15.87 2.20 -10.85
C GLY A 158 15.82 2.66 -9.38
N TYR A 159 14.62 2.72 -8.83
CA TYR A 159 14.37 3.13 -7.46
C TYR A 159 13.41 2.17 -6.76
N ASN A 160 13.81 1.65 -5.59
CA ASN A 160 13.02 0.65 -4.89
C ASN A 160 11.82 1.29 -4.17
N LEU A 161 10.61 0.80 -4.45
CA LEU A 161 9.40 1.07 -3.68
C LEU A 161 8.95 -0.24 -3.02
N SER A 162 8.79 -0.21 -1.70
CA SER A 162 8.47 -1.41 -0.93
C SER A 162 7.50 -1.16 0.22
N GLY A 163 6.97 -2.23 0.79
CA GLY A 163 6.12 -2.20 1.98
C GLY A 163 6.82 -2.72 3.23
N HIS A 164 6.17 -3.67 3.91
CA HIS A 164 6.68 -4.50 5.02
C HIS A 164 6.94 -3.76 6.33
N LEU A 165 7.62 -2.62 6.30
CA LEU A 165 8.01 -1.88 7.50
C LEU A 165 6.86 -1.10 8.13
N HIS A 166 5.82 -0.78 7.35
CA HIS A 166 4.69 0.04 7.78
C HIS A 166 5.14 1.39 8.38
N PRO A 167 5.84 2.23 7.59
CA PRO A 167 6.42 3.49 8.06
C PRO A 167 5.38 4.41 8.70
N ALA A 168 5.76 4.99 9.83
CA ALA A 168 5.03 6.03 10.53
C ALA A 168 5.97 7.09 11.08
N VAL A 169 5.47 8.31 11.27
CA VAL A 169 6.18 9.38 11.95
C VAL A 169 5.44 9.82 13.20
N LYS A 170 6.21 10.25 14.20
CA LYS A 170 5.68 10.82 15.43
C LYS A 170 5.63 12.34 15.31
N LEU A 171 4.41 12.90 15.34
CA LEU A 171 4.15 14.33 15.39
C LEU A 171 3.95 14.76 16.84
N ARG A 172 4.40 15.97 17.17
CA ARG A 172 4.20 16.62 18.47
C ARG A 172 3.33 17.85 18.26
N GLY A 173 2.20 17.90 18.95
CA GLY A 173 1.29 19.03 18.96
C GLY A 173 1.51 19.94 20.17
N GLU A 174 0.75 21.03 20.21
CA GLU A 174 0.69 21.92 21.38
C GLU A 174 0.18 21.16 22.62
N GLY A 175 0.58 21.61 23.80
CA GLY A 175 0.20 20.97 25.07
C GLY A 175 0.80 19.57 25.28
N GLY A 176 1.81 19.17 24.50
CA GLY A 176 2.52 17.90 24.68
C GLY A 176 1.86 16.67 24.04
N GLN A 177 0.79 16.87 23.25
CA GLN A 177 0.13 15.79 22.51
C GLN A 177 1.10 15.13 21.52
N GLN A 178 1.03 13.81 21.40
CA GLN A 178 1.83 13.05 20.44
C GLN A 178 0.92 12.16 19.61
N LEU A 179 1.10 12.19 18.28
CA LEU A 179 0.39 11.33 17.34
C LEU A 179 1.41 10.55 16.51
N THR A 180 1.21 9.24 16.38
CA THR A 180 1.99 8.39 15.47
C THR A 180 1.13 8.10 14.24
N LEU A 181 1.45 8.73 13.12
CA LEU A 181 0.67 8.63 11.89
C LEU A 181 1.44 7.89 10.80
N PRO A 182 0.75 7.05 10.00
CA PRO A 182 1.38 6.40 8.86
C PRO A 182 1.87 7.44 7.85
N CYS A 183 2.92 7.10 7.11
CA CYS A 183 3.48 8.02 6.11
C CYS A 183 3.99 7.28 4.88
N PHE A 184 3.92 7.92 3.72
CA PHE A 184 4.79 7.56 2.61
C PHE A 184 6.18 8.15 2.86
N TYR A 185 7.21 7.35 2.65
CA TYR A 185 8.59 7.76 2.78
C TYR A 185 9.29 7.65 1.43
N PHE A 186 10.02 8.67 1.02
CA PHE A 186 10.89 8.65 -0.15
C PHE A 186 12.28 9.12 0.27
N GLY A 187 13.16 8.18 0.61
CA GLY A 187 14.56 8.46 0.93
C GLY A 187 15.46 8.50 -0.32
N PRO A 188 16.76 8.76 -0.16
CA PRO A 188 17.70 8.78 -1.28
C PRO A 188 17.80 7.44 -2.02
N ALA A 189 17.79 6.33 -1.27
CA ALA A 189 17.99 4.98 -1.81
C ALA A 189 16.68 4.23 -2.12
N ARG A 190 15.60 4.50 -1.38
CA ARG A 190 14.35 3.74 -1.46
C ARG A 190 13.16 4.48 -0.89
N GLY A 191 11.96 4.11 -1.32
CA GLY A 191 10.70 4.57 -0.79
C GLY A 191 9.92 3.45 -0.11
N LEU A 192 9.12 3.82 0.88
CA LEU A 192 8.32 2.91 1.68
C LEU A 192 6.85 3.34 1.64
N LEU A 193 5.98 2.37 1.38
CA LEU A 193 4.54 2.54 1.44
C LEU A 193 4.04 2.21 2.86
N PRO A 194 3.12 3.00 3.43
CA PRO A 194 2.40 2.60 4.64
C PRO A 194 1.53 1.38 4.34
N ALA A 195 1.28 0.55 5.35
CA ALA A 195 0.41 -0.61 5.18
C ALA A 195 -1.03 -0.21 4.87
N PHE A 196 -1.61 -0.79 3.83
CA PHE A 196 -2.98 -0.53 3.42
C PHE A 196 -3.98 -1.05 4.45
N GLY A 197 -3.79 -2.26 4.96
CA GLY A 197 -4.71 -2.90 5.90
C GLY A 197 -4.94 -2.05 7.16
N HIS A 198 -6.17 -2.05 7.68
CA HIS A 198 -6.54 -1.28 8.86
C HIS A 198 -5.94 -1.83 10.17
N PHE A 199 -5.62 -3.13 10.23
CA PHE A 199 -5.13 -3.81 11.43
C PHE A 199 -3.64 -4.14 11.35
N THR A 200 -2.80 -3.16 11.06
CA THR A 200 -1.36 -3.35 10.90
C THR A 200 -0.58 -2.59 11.97
N GLY A 201 0.56 -3.17 12.39
CA GLY A 201 1.52 -2.46 13.24
C GLY A 201 2.15 -1.29 12.50
N ARG A 202 2.87 -0.42 13.21
CA ARG A 202 3.58 0.73 12.60
C ARG A 202 5.03 0.75 13.10
N ALA A 203 5.98 1.00 12.20
CA ALA A 203 7.36 1.28 12.58
C ALA A 203 7.61 2.79 12.53
N VAL A 204 7.98 3.37 13.67
CA VAL A 204 8.35 4.79 13.70
C VAL A 204 9.70 4.96 13.01
N ILE A 205 9.72 5.66 11.88
CA ILE A 205 10.94 5.98 11.15
C ILE A 205 11.46 7.35 11.56
N ARG A 206 12.78 7.53 11.50
CA ARG A 206 13.42 8.84 11.58
C ARG A 206 13.76 9.27 10.16
N PRO A 207 13.16 10.37 9.64
CA PRO A 207 13.48 10.86 8.31
C PRO A 207 14.98 11.13 8.15
N GLU A 208 15.58 10.58 7.10
CA GLU A 208 16.96 10.86 6.73
C GLU A 208 17.08 12.26 6.11
N ARG A 209 18.30 12.79 6.03
CA ARG A 209 18.56 14.02 5.28
C ARG A 209 18.16 13.79 3.81
N GLU A 210 17.53 14.79 3.20
CA GLU A 210 17.06 14.74 1.80
C GLU A 210 15.89 13.77 1.54
N SER A 211 15.36 13.11 2.57
CA SER A 211 14.12 12.34 2.45
C SER A 211 12.90 13.25 2.34
N ARG A 212 11.88 12.77 1.62
CA ARG A 212 10.56 13.38 1.54
C ARG A 212 9.59 12.47 2.27
N VAL A 213 8.90 12.99 3.28
CA VAL A 213 7.91 12.25 4.05
C VAL A 213 6.54 12.87 3.83
N PHE A 214 5.54 12.04 3.57
CA PHE A 214 4.16 12.47 3.39
C PHE A 214 3.28 11.78 4.40
N VAL A 215 2.76 12.53 5.35
CA VAL A 215 1.94 12.01 6.44
C VAL A 215 0.52 11.79 5.95
N VAL A 216 -0.05 10.65 6.34
CA VAL A 216 -1.45 10.31 6.12
C VAL A 216 -2.21 10.60 7.41
N ALA A 217 -3.10 11.58 7.37
CA ALA A 217 -4.00 11.92 8.47
C ALA A 217 -5.44 11.94 7.97
N GLU A 218 -6.26 11.05 8.52
CA GLU A 218 -7.67 10.90 8.13
C GLU A 218 -7.83 10.79 6.62
N ASN A 219 -8.46 11.79 5.99
CA ASN A 219 -8.75 11.83 4.56
C ASN A 219 -7.76 12.71 3.79
N ARG A 220 -6.55 12.95 4.34
CA ARG A 220 -5.55 13.85 3.74
C ARG A 220 -4.14 13.27 3.75
N VAL A 221 -3.39 13.66 2.73
CA VAL A 221 -1.94 13.46 2.64
C VAL A 221 -1.26 14.81 2.55
N PHE A 222 -0.25 15.05 3.39
CA PHE A 222 0.52 16.30 3.36
C PHE A 222 2.02 16.05 3.57
N PRO A 223 2.90 16.84 2.93
CA PRO A 223 4.34 16.75 3.15
C PRO A 223 4.70 17.20 4.57
N LEU A 224 5.68 16.52 5.18
CA LEU A 224 6.35 16.94 6.41
C LEU A 224 7.53 17.86 6.12
#